data_AF-A0A150PLC7-F1
#
_entry.id   AF-A0A150PLC7-F1
#
_cell.length_a   1.000
_cell.length_b   1.000
_cell.length_c   1.000
_cell.angle_alpha   90.00
_cell.angle_beta   90.00
_cell.angle_gamma   90.00
#
_symmetry.space_group_name_H-M   'P 1'
#
loop_
_entity.id
_entity.type
_entity.pdbx_description
1 polymer ?
#
loop_
_entity_poly.entity_id
_entity_poly.type
_entity_poly.pdbx_seq_one_letter_code
_entity_poly.pdbx_strand_id
1 'polypeptide(L)'
;MCTCPLAGQTYCDPLCVNTNLDQLNCGACGNVCGGGSFCTAGECTCNAGLAYCDGRCVNLGNDEGNCGACGAACEEGQTCVTGICR
;
A
#
# COMPACT_ATOMS: atom_id res chain seq x y z
N MET A 1 -10.55 -31.14 -3.16
CA MET A 1 -10.64 -29.75 -2.68
C MET A 1 -9.21 -29.28 -2.39
N CYS A 2 -8.76 -28.20 -3.01
CA CYS A 2 -7.47 -27.61 -2.68
C CYS A 2 -7.67 -26.72 -1.45
N THR A 3 -7.24 -27.20 -0.29
CA THR A 3 -7.34 -26.48 0.99
C THR A 3 -5.97 -26.34 1.60
N CYS A 4 -5.72 -25.22 2.26
CA CYS A 4 -4.45 -24.99 2.92
C CYS A 4 -4.35 -25.73 4.26
N PRO A 5 -3.16 -26.27 4.60
CA PRO A 5 -2.98 -27.08 5.80
C PRO A 5 -2.96 -26.24 7.09
N LEU A 6 -2.66 -24.93 7.01
CA LEU A 6 -2.64 -24.03 8.16
C LEU A 6 -3.84 -23.09 8.16
N ALA A 7 -4.37 -22.82 9.35
CA ALA A 7 -5.41 -21.82 9.55
C ALA A 7 -4.91 -20.42 9.16
N GLY A 8 -5.78 -19.64 8.51
CA GLY A 8 -5.45 -18.28 8.06
C GLY A 8 -4.64 -18.20 6.77
N GLN A 9 -4.39 -19.32 6.07
CA GLN A 9 -3.80 -19.32 4.73
C GLN A 9 -4.89 -19.33 3.65
N THR A 10 -4.58 -18.65 2.54
CA THR A 10 -5.38 -18.65 1.32
C THR A 10 -4.65 -19.45 0.24
N TYR A 11 -5.39 -20.24 -0.51
CA TYR A 11 -4.85 -20.97 -1.64
C TYR A 11 -4.74 -20.04 -2.86
N CYS A 12 -3.50 -19.66 -3.20
CA CYS A 12 -3.12 -18.88 -4.36
C CYS A 12 -2.30 -19.77 -5.31
N ASP A 13 -3.03 -20.52 -6.14
CA ASP A 13 -2.54 -21.58 -7.02
C ASP A 13 -1.10 -21.36 -7.53
N PRO A 14 -0.13 -22.25 -7.22
CA PRO A 14 -0.26 -23.53 -6.52
C PRO A 14 0.01 -23.47 -5.01
N LEU A 15 0.22 -22.29 -4.42
CA LEU A 15 0.76 -22.13 -3.08
C LEU A 15 -0.29 -21.71 -2.05
N CYS A 16 -0.05 -22.11 -0.81
CA CYS A 16 -0.77 -21.57 0.34
C CYS A 16 0.01 -20.40 0.92
N VAL A 17 -0.60 -19.22 0.89
CA VAL A 17 0.04 -17.97 1.32
C VAL A 17 -0.74 -17.37 2.46
N ASN A 18 -0.05 -16.65 3.35
CA ASN A 18 -0.70 -15.85 4.37
C ASN A 18 -0.92 -14.45 3.80
N THR A 19 -2.12 -14.18 3.31
CA THR A 19 -2.47 -12.88 2.72
C THR A 19 -2.40 -11.74 3.72
N ASN A 20 -2.26 -12.00 5.03
CA ASN A 20 -2.10 -10.95 6.03
C ASN A 20 -0.68 -10.40 6.12
N LEU A 21 0.32 -11.14 5.60
CA LEU A 21 1.75 -10.85 5.79
C LEU A 21 2.57 -10.99 4.51
N ASP A 22 2.06 -11.69 3.50
CA ASP A 22 2.76 -11.89 2.24
C ASP A 22 2.67 -10.62 1.36
N GLN A 23 3.83 -10.01 1.12
CA GLN A 23 3.96 -8.80 0.29
C GLN A 23 3.48 -9.00 -1.15
N LEU A 24 3.51 -10.22 -1.68
CA LEU A 24 3.08 -10.52 -3.06
C LEU A 24 1.60 -10.93 -3.17
N ASN A 25 0.94 -11.15 -2.04
CA ASN A 25 -0.42 -11.67 -1.96
C ASN A 25 -1.25 -10.97 -0.87
N CYS A 26 -1.04 -9.67 -0.66
CA CYS A 26 -1.57 -8.97 0.50
C CYS A 26 -3.09 -8.77 0.40
N GLY A 27 -3.86 -9.29 1.35
CA GLY A 27 -5.34 -9.30 1.32
C GLY A 27 -5.96 -10.24 0.27
N ALA A 28 -5.29 -10.45 -0.87
CA ALA A 28 -5.72 -11.34 -1.94
C ALA A 28 -4.54 -11.88 -2.78
N CYS A 29 -4.75 -13.00 -3.46
CA CYS A 29 -3.76 -13.59 -4.36
C CYS A 29 -3.32 -12.61 -5.46
N GLY A 30 -2.01 -12.45 -5.63
CA GLY A 30 -1.42 -11.56 -6.64
C GLY A 30 -1.54 -10.07 -6.33
N ASN A 31 -2.09 -9.66 -5.18
CA ASN A 31 -2.08 -8.26 -4.76
C ASN A 31 -0.71 -7.90 -4.17
N VAL A 32 0.14 -7.31 -5.00
CA VAL A 32 1.51 -6.97 -4.64
C VAL A 32 1.57 -5.58 -3.99
N CYS A 33 2.14 -5.52 -2.79
CA CYS A 33 2.47 -4.26 -2.11
C CYS A 33 3.74 -3.64 -2.72
N GLY A 34 3.57 -2.58 -3.51
CA GLY A 34 4.64 -1.90 -4.24
C GLY A 34 5.36 -0.81 -3.44
N GLY A 35 6.40 -0.22 -4.05
CA GLY A 35 6.99 1.05 -3.59
C GLY A 35 7.47 1.10 -2.14
N GLY A 36 8.05 0.00 -1.63
CA GLY A 36 8.62 -0.05 -0.28
C GLY A 36 7.61 -0.21 0.85
N SER A 37 6.36 -0.57 0.54
CA SER A 37 5.32 -0.91 1.51
C SER A 37 5.43 -2.34 2.04
N PHE A 38 4.73 -2.60 3.13
CA PHE A 38 4.66 -3.88 3.84
C PHE A 38 3.22 -4.39 3.87
N CYS A 39 3.04 -5.70 3.79
CA CYS A 39 1.74 -6.30 4.06
C CYS A 39 1.53 -6.43 5.57
N THR A 40 0.56 -5.70 6.11
CA THR A 40 0.20 -5.76 7.52
C THR A 40 -1.30 -5.97 7.63
N ALA A 41 -1.70 -7.08 8.26
CA ALA A 41 -3.11 -7.43 8.48
C ALA A 41 -3.97 -7.44 7.18
N GLY A 42 -3.35 -7.77 6.04
CA GLY A 42 -4.04 -7.87 4.76
C GLY A 42 -4.08 -6.57 3.97
N GLU A 43 -3.44 -5.51 4.46
CA GLU A 43 -3.36 -4.22 3.79
C GLU A 43 -1.91 -3.82 3.51
N CYS A 44 -1.68 -3.18 2.36
CA CYS A 44 -0.38 -2.59 2.04
C CYS A 44 -0.23 -1.29 2.85
N THR A 45 0.74 -1.30 3.75
CA THR A 45 1.04 -0.23 4.70
C THR A 45 2.42 0.33 4.48
N CYS A 46 2.63 1.61 4.78
CA CYS A 46 3.93 2.26 4.66
C CYS A 46 4.57 2.50 6.02
N ASN A 47 5.86 2.86 6.00
CA ASN A 47 6.52 3.37 7.20
C ASN A 47 5.77 4.58 7.78
N ALA A 48 5.95 4.80 9.09
CA ALA A 48 5.34 5.93 9.78
C ALA A 48 5.61 7.26 9.06
N GLY A 49 4.56 8.07 8.91
CA GLY A 49 4.63 9.36 8.21
C GLY A 49 4.45 9.28 6.68
N LEU A 50 4.27 8.09 6.12
CA LEU A 50 3.95 7.90 4.70
C LEU A 50 2.55 7.29 4.54
N ALA A 51 1.91 7.61 3.42
CA ALA A 51 0.65 7.02 3.00
C ALA A 51 0.88 6.10 1.80
N TYR A 52 0.11 5.00 1.71
CA TYR A 52 0.13 4.13 0.54
C TYR A 52 -0.84 4.67 -0.51
N CYS A 53 -0.29 5.30 -1.55
CA CYS A 53 -1.03 5.91 -2.65
C CYS A 53 -0.56 5.30 -3.97
N ASP A 54 -1.50 4.88 -4.82
CA ASP A 54 -1.22 4.37 -6.18
C ASP A 54 -0.09 3.34 -6.25
N GLY A 55 -0.05 2.41 -5.29
CA GLY A 55 0.93 1.33 -5.27
C GLY A 55 2.30 1.70 -4.69
N ARG A 56 2.46 2.88 -4.10
CA ARG A 56 3.72 3.33 -3.50
C ARG A 56 3.53 4.13 -2.22
N CYS A 57 4.58 4.21 -1.42
CA CYS A 57 4.60 5.06 -0.24
C CYS A 57 4.93 6.51 -0.63
N VAL A 58 4.04 7.45 -0.29
CA VAL A 58 4.22 8.89 -0.54
C VAL A 58 4.13 9.67 0.76
N ASN A 59 4.81 10.82 0.81
CA ASN A 59 4.72 11.73 1.94
C ASN A 59 3.69 12.82 1.62
N LEU A 60 2.50 12.70 2.22
CA LEU A 60 1.42 13.66 2.00
C LEU A 60 1.75 15.08 2.48
N GLY A 61 2.82 15.24 3.27
CA GLY A 61 3.27 16.52 3.79
C GLY A 61 4.09 17.36 2.80
N ASN A 62 4.66 16.74 1.76
CA ASN A 62 5.55 17.42 0.81
C ASN A 62 5.52 16.88 -0.63
N ASP A 63 4.72 15.86 -0.94
CA ASP A 63 4.52 15.38 -2.31
C ASP A 63 3.48 16.27 -3.01
N GLU A 64 3.92 17.01 -4.02
CA GLU A 64 3.07 17.92 -4.81
C GLU A 64 1.95 17.21 -5.57
N GLY A 65 2.08 15.91 -5.87
CA GLY A 65 1.03 15.11 -6.51
C GLY A 65 0.05 14.47 -5.51
N ASN A 66 0.34 14.53 -4.22
CA ASN A 66 -0.40 13.83 -3.16
C ASN A 66 -0.51 14.69 -1.90
N CYS A 67 -0.68 16.01 -2.04
CA CYS A 67 -0.57 16.93 -0.93
C CYS A 67 -1.81 16.87 -0.03
N GLY A 68 -1.63 16.38 1.19
CA GLY A 68 -2.70 16.18 2.17
C GLY A 68 -3.54 14.90 1.96
N ALA A 69 -3.63 14.37 0.74
CA ALA A 69 -4.31 13.12 0.41
C ALA A 69 -3.77 12.48 -0.89
N CYS A 70 -3.98 11.18 -1.07
CA CYS A 70 -3.61 10.49 -2.31
C CYS A 70 -4.28 11.14 -3.53
N GLY A 71 -3.51 11.44 -4.57
CA GLY A 71 -3.99 12.08 -5.80
C GLY A 71 -4.40 13.55 -5.65
N ALA A 72 -4.24 14.16 -4.47
CA ALA A 72 -4.48 15.58 -4.27
C ALA A 72 -3.28 16.40 -4.79
N ALA A 73 -3.20 16.54 -6.11
CA ALA A 73 -2.13 17.30 -6.75
C ALA A 73 -2.33 18.81 -6.57
N CYS A 74 -1.24 19.52 -6.29
CA CYS A 74 -1.20 20.97 -6.27
C CYS A 74 -1.29 21.56 -7.68
N GLU A 75 -1.80 22.79 -7.78
CA GLU A 75 -1.85 23.50 -9.07
C GLU A 75 -0.44 23.91 -9.52
N GLU A 76 -0.29 24.24 -10.81
CA GLU A 76 0.98 24.68 -11.36
C GLU A 76 1.54 25.90 -10.59
N GLY A 77 2.78 25.76 -10.11
CA GLY A 77 3.46 26.79 -9.32
C GLY A 77 3.22 26.75 -7.82
N GLN A 78 2.35 25.87 -7.31
CA GLN A 78 2.18 25.62 -5.89
C GLN A 78 3.14 24.54 -5.40
N THR A 79 3.53 24.64 -4.13
CA THR A 79 4.34 23.64 -3.44
C THR A 79 3.54 22.98 -2.33
N CYS A 80 3.86 21.71 -2.04
CA CYS A 80 3.24 21.03 -0.91
C CYS A 80 4.00 21.35 0.39
N VAL A 81 3.36 22.09 1.29
CA VAL A 81 3.93 22.44 2.60
C VAL A 81 3.01 21.94 3.70
N THR A 82 3.48 20.95 4.45
CA THR A 82 2.75 20.33 5.57
C THR A 82 1.36 19.82 5.17
N GLY A 83 1.24 19.30 3.94
CA GLY A 83 -0.01 18.74 3.40
C GLY A 83 -0.99 19.78 2.90
N ILE A 84 -0.51 20.99 2.59
CA ILE A 84 -1.31 22.07 2.05
C ILE A 84 -0.57 22.69 0.86
N CYS A 85 -1.22 22.73 -0.31
CA CYS A 85 -0.73 23.41 -1.49
C CYS A 85 -0.74 24.94 -1.27
N ARG A 86 0.37 25.61 -1.58
CA ARG A 86 0.53 27.06 -1.45
C ARG A 86 1.69 27.61 -2.27
#